data_AF-A0A351KTA2-F1
#
_entry.id   AF-A0A351KTA2-F1
#
_cell.length_a   1.000
_cell.length_b   1.000
_cell.length_c   1.000
_cell.angle_alpha   90.00
_cell.angle_beta   90.00
_cell.angle_gamma   90.00
#
_symmetry.space_group_name_H-M   'P 1'
#
loop_
_entity.id
_entity.type
_entity.pdbx_description
1 polymer ?
#
loop_
_entity_poly.entity_id
_entity_poly.type
_entity_poly.pdbx_seq_one_letter_code
_entity_poly.pdbx_strand_id
1 'polypeptide(L)' 'LTHGAKVNFSGKLYNAIQYGLDTSTGLIDYDEVARLAQEHRPKMIIAGFSAYSRVVDWAFFRKVADDVGAYFLVDMAHVA' A
#
# COMPACT_ATOMS: atom_id res chain seq x y z
N LEU A 1 -4.21 16.74 6.31
CA LEU A 1 -5.52 16.11 5.97
C LEU A 1 -5.26 15.12 4.84
N THR A 2 -4.86 13.91 5.23
CA THR A 2 -4.23 12.89 4.38
C THR A 2 -5.24 12.13 3.53
N HIS A 3 -4.80 11.70 2.35
CA HIS A 3 -5.55 10.80 1.47
C HIS A 3 -6.04 9.57 2.25
N GLY A 4 -7.34 9.29 2.19
CA GLY A 4 -7.97 8.17 2.92
C GLY A 4 -9.26 8.50 3.67
N ALA A 5 -9.64 9.78 3.81
CA ALA A 5 -10.91 10.16 4.44
C ALA A 5 -12.12 9.77 3.56
N LYS A 6 -13.11 9.10 4.18
CA LYS A 6 -14.34 8.49 3.62
C LYS A 6 -15.28 9.44 2.83
N VAL A 7 -14.95 10.73 2.77
CA VAL A 7 -15.67 11.77 2.02
C VAL A 7 -14.98 12.13 0.69
N ASN A 8 -13.84 11.53 0.37
CA ASN A 8 -13.10 11.79 -0.87
C ASN A 8 -13.61 10.90 -2.03
N PHE A 9 -13.66 11.47 -3.23
CA PHE A 9 -14.24 10.88 -4.45
C PHE A 9 -13.68 9.50 -4.80
N SER A 10 -12.44 9.20 -4.40
CA SER A 10 -11.79 7.89 -4.58
C SER A 10 -12.44 6.75 -3.78
N GLY A 11 -13.07 7.02 -2.63
CA GLY A 11 -13.72 6.02 -1.79
C GLY A 11 -15.09 5.55 -2.29
N LYS A 12 -15.70 6.27 -3.26
CA LYS A 12 -16.95 5.86 -3.92
C LYS A 12 -16.73 5.03 -5.18
N LEU A 13 -15.56 5.12 -5.81
CA LEU A 13 -15.24 4.40 -7.06
C LEU A 13 -14.31 3.20 -6.87
N TYR A 14 -13.55 3.14 -5.78
CA TYR A 14 -12.54 2.10 -5.57
C TYR A 14 -12.62 1.54 -4.14
N ASN A 15 -12.51 0.21 -4.02
CA ASN A 15 -12.38 -0.48 -2.75
C ASN A 15 -10.92 -0.39 -2.27
N ALA A 16 -10.59 0.65 -1.51
CA ALA A 16 -9.25 0.85 -0.98
C ALA A 16 -9.06 0.01 0.29
N ILE A 17 -8.21 -1.01 0.21
CA ILE A 17 -7.77 -1.80 1.36
C ILE A 17 -6.50 -1.17 1.91
N GLN A 18 -6.53 -0.76 3.18
CA GLN A 18 -5.37 -0.20 3.86
C GLN A 18 -4.65 -1.33 4.60
N TYR A 19 -3.33 -1.37 4.48
CA TYR A 19 -2.45 -2.21 5.29
C TYR A 19 -1.82 -1.37 6.42
N GLY A 20 -1.54 -2.01 7.55
CA GLY A 20 -1.02 -1.37 8.74
C GLY A 20 0.50 -1.25 8.77
N LEU A 21 0.96 -0.67 9.88
CA LEU A 21 2.34 -0.79 10.34
C LEU A 21 2.35 -1.78 11.51
N ASP A 22 3.39 -2.59 11.58
CA ASP A 22 3.72 -3.34 12.78
C ASP A 22 3.98 -2.34 13.92
N THR A 23 3.12 -2.39 14.94
CA THR A 23 3.12 -1.47 16.08
C THR A 23 4.35 -1.64 16.97
N SER A 24 5.04 -2.79 16.89
CA SER A 24 6.24 -3.09 17.66
C SER A 24 7.51 -2.52 17.03
N THR A 25 7.61 -2.57 15.70
CA THR A 25 8.82 -2.14 14.96
C THR A 25 8.67 -0.78 14.29
N GLY A 26 7.43 -0.31 14.10
CA GLY A 26 7.08 0.84 13.27
C GLY A 26 7.36 0.60 11.78
N LEU A 27 7.53 -0.67 11.38
CA LEU A 27 7.74 -1.06 9.99
C LEU A 27 6.41 -1.37 9.31
N ILE A 28 6.40 -1.36 7.97
CA ILE A 28 5.28 -1.89 7.21
C ILE A 28 5.10 -3.36 7.56
N ASP A 29 3.87 -3.77 7.83
CA ASP A 29 3.55 -5.19 8.00
C ASP A 29 3.45 -5.85 6.62
N TYR A 30 4.57 -6.40 6.16
CA TYR A 30 4.67 -7.05 4.86
C TYR A 30 3.82 -8.32 4.79
N ASP A 31 3.66 -9.05 5.89
CA ASP A 31 2.83 -10.26 5.93
C ASP A 31 1.35 -9.90 5.79
N GLU A 32 0.91 -8.83 6.44
CA GLU A 32 -0.43 -8.28 6.27
C GLU A 32 -0.67 -7.81 4.83
N VAL A 33 0.30 -7.12 4.21
CA VAL A 33 0.22 -6.70 2.80
C VAL A 33 0.01 -7.91 1.88
N ALA A 34 0.81 -8.96 2.04
CA ALA A 34 0.70 -10.17 1.22
C ALA A 34 -0.66 -10.86 1.43
N ARG A 35 -1.11 -10.98 2.68
CA ARG A 35 -2.39 -11.59 3.03
C ARG A 35 -3.57 -10.83 2.41
N LEU A 36 -3.59 -9.51 2.55
CA LEU A 36 -4.62 -8.63 1.99
C LEU A 36 -4.62 -8.66 0.46
N ALA A 37 -3.44 -8.67 -0.16
CA ALA A 37 -3.32 -8.76 -1.61
C ALA A 37 -3.89 -10.08 -2.14
N GLN A 38 -3.63 -11.21 -1.48
CA GLN A 38 -4.17 -12.52 -1.87
C GLN A 38 -5.67 -12.62 -1.62
N GLU A 39 -6.16 -12.09 -0.50
CA GLU A 39 -7.59 -12.12 -0.13
C GLU A 39 -8.44 -11.25 -1.07
N HIS A 40 -7.99 -10.02 -1.35
CA HIS A 40 -8.79 -9.06 -2.10
C HIS A 40 -8.44 -8.96 -3.58
N ARG A 41 -7.31 -9.55 -4.02
CA ARG A 41 -6.79 -9.55 -5.40
C ARG A 41 -6.95 -8.18 -6.06
N PRO A 42 -6.32 -7.13 -5.49
CA PRO A 42 -6.48 -5.77 -5.99
C PRO A 42 -5.95 -5.67 -7.41
N LYS A 43 -6.51 -4.76 -8.21
CA LYS A 43 -5.97 -4.46 -9.55
C LYS A 43 -4.71 -3.60 -9.50
N MET A 44 -4.45 -2.95 -8.36
CA MET A 44 -3.32 -2.04 -8.17
C MET A 44 -2.88 -2.05 -6.70
N ILE A 45 -1.57 -2.10 -6.48
CA ILE A 45 -0.91 -1.95 -5.19
C ILE A 45 -0.14 -0.63 -5.22
N ILE A 46 -0.39 0.23 -4.23
CA ILE A 46 0.26 1.53 -4.10
C ILE A 46 1.20 1.50 -2.89
N ALA A 47 2.50 1.68 -3.11
CA ALA A 47 3.54 1.76 -2.07
C ALA A 47 4.11 3.18 -1.94
N GLY A 48 3.22 4.17 -1.89
CA GLY A 48 3.55 5.57 -1.66
C GLY A 48 3.28 5.98 -0.23
N PHE A 49 4.22 6.67 0.40
CA PHE A 49 4.06 7.14 1.77
C PHE A 49 4.28 8.65 1.84
N SER A 50 3.34 9.39 2.42
CA SER A 50 3.48 10.85 2.62
C SER A 50 4.30 11.21 3.86
N ALA A 51 4.54 10.28 4.79
CA ALA A 51 5.22 10.53 6.07
C ALA A 51 5.94 9.29 6.62
N TYR A 52 6.56 8.48 5.77
CA TYR A 52 7.31 7.30 6.20
C TYR A 52 8.81 7.56 6.07
N SER A 53 9.49 7.72 7.21
CA SER A 53 10.91 8.09 7.28
C SER A 53 11.88 6.92 7.06
N ARG A 54 11.39 5.74 6.64
CA ARG A 54 12.18 4.52 6.49
C ARG A 54 12.18 4.03 5.05
N VAL A 55 13.18 3.23 4.71
CA VAL A 55 13.31 2.63 3.37
C VAL A 55 12.20 1.59 3.19
N VAL A 56 11.40 1.78 2.14
CA VAL A 56 10.36 0.84 1.72
C VAL A 56 10.99 -0.24 0.85
N ASP A 57 10.70 -1.51 1.15
CA ASP A 57 11.14 -2.61 0.29
C ASP A 57 10.22 -2.73 -0.94
N TRP A 58 10.54 -1.96 -1.99
CA TRP A 58 9.79 -2.02 -3.25
C TRP A 58 9.89 -3.37 -3.97
N ALA A 59 10.95 -4.15 -3.73
CA ALA A 59 11.09 -5.47 -4.34
C ALA A 59 10.04 -6.43 -3.78
N PHE A 60 9.77 -6.37 -2.48
CA PHE A 60 8.68 -7.11 -1.85
C PHE A 60 7.32 -6.74 -2.46
N PHE A 61 6.98 -5.45 -2.52
CA PHE A 61 5.69 -5.02 -3.07
C PHE A 61 5.54 -5.39 -4.54
N ARG A 62 6.63 -5.31 -5.33
CA ARG A 62 6.63 -5.75 -6.71
C ARG A 62 6.30 -7.24 -6.82
N LYS A 63 6.92 -8.08 -5.99
CA LYS A 63 6.65 -9.52 -5.97
C LYS A 63 5.19 -9.81 -5.64
N VAL A 64 4.64 -9.17 -4.60
CA VAL A 64 3.23 -9.35 -4.21
C VAL A 64 2.30 -8.91 -5.34
N ALA A 65 2.59 -7.79 -6.01
CA ALA A 65 1.81 -7.32 -7.15
C ALA A 65 1.82 -8.33 -8.30
N ASP A 66 2.99 -8.89 -8.64
CA ASP A 66 3.11 -9.91 -9.67
C ASP A 66 2.38 -11.20 -9.30
N ASP A 67 2.44 -11.63 -8.04
CA ASP A 67 1.77 -12.84 -7.55
C ASP A 67 0.24 -12.76 -7.67
N VAL A 68 -0.35 -11.57 -7.50
CA VAL A 68 -1.81 -11.37 -7.61
C VAL A 68 -2.26 -10.83 -8.97
N GLY A 69 -1.32 -10.49 -9.86
CA GLY A 69 -1.57 -9.88 -11.17
C GLY A 69 -2.00 -8.41 -11.10
N ALA A 70 -1.54 -7.67 -10.10
CA ALA A 70 -1.83 -6.25 -9.90
C ALA A 70 -0.78 -5.34 -10.56
N TYR A 71 -1.18 -4.12 -10.89
CA TYR A 71 -0.23 -3.05 -11.18
C TYR A 71 0.47 -2.59 -9.91
N PHE A 72 1.77 -2.33 -9.99
CA PHE A 72 2.53 -1.75 -8.88
C PHE A 72 2.80 -0.26 -9.17
N LEU A 73 2.33 0.63 -8.29
CA LEU A 73 2.51 2.06 -8.38
C LEU A 73 3.24 2.59 -7.13
N VAL A 74 4.31 3.36 -7.34
CA VAL A 74 5.03 4.03 -6.25
C VAL A 74 4.80 5.53 -6.40
N ASP A 75 4.19 6.15 -5.38
CA ASP A 75 4.14 7.61 -5.30
C ASP A 75 5.40 8.10 -4.57
N MET A 76 6.32 8.66 -5.36
CA MET A 76 7.61 9.17 -4.89
C MET A 76 7.57 10.68 -4.56
N ALA A 77 6.40 11.32 -4.47
CA ALA A 77 6.31 12.77 -4.27
C ALA A 77 6.98 13.28 -2.97
N HIS A 78 7.20 12.40 -1.98
CA HIS A 78 7.84 12.73 -0.70
C HIS A 78 9.24 12.09 -0.52
N VAL A 79 9.75 11.41 -1.56
CA VAL A 79 11.14 10.92 -1.62
C VAL A 79 11.94 11.89 -2.48
N ALA A 80 12.23 13.08 -1.95
CA ALA A 80 13.08 14.09 -2.57
C ALA A 80 14.12 14.58 -1.55
#